data_AF-A0A0B7HLK1-F1
#
_entry.id   AF-A0A0B7HLK1-F1
#
_cell.length_a   1.000
_cell.length_b   1.000
_cell.length_c   1.000
_cell.angle_alpha   90.00
_cell.angle_beta   90.00
_cell.angle_gamma   90.00
#
_symmetry.space_group_name_H-M   'P 1'
#
loop_
_entity.id
_entity.type
_entity.pdbx_description
1 polymer ?
#
loop_
_entity_poly.entity_id
_entity_poly.type
_entity_poly.pdbx_seq_one_letter_code
_entity_poly.pdbx_strand_id
1 'polypeptide(L)' 'MWEDKLEEFSINEVNTNFLLAIPISNNELEYLTQYGKDALEDLFEQKNIDIFDIERESVL' A
#
# COMPACT_ATOMS: atom_id res chain seq x y z
N MET A 1 -13.94 7.01 -8.14
CA MET A 1 -12.64 6.31 -8.10
C MET A 1 -11.56 7.29 -8.54
N TRP A 2 -10.41 7.31 -7.86
CA TRP A 2 -9.30 8.22 -8.17
C TRP A 2 -8.38 7.67 -9.28
N GLU A 3 -8.60 6.42 -9.71
CA GLU A 3 -7.83 5.71 -10.73
C GLU A 3 -7.74 6.51 -12.05
N ASP A 4 -8.85 7.04 -12.55
CA ASP A 4 -8.87 7.84 -13.79
C ASP A 4 -8.38 9.30 -13.62
N LYS A 5 -7.91 9.67 -12.41
CA LYS A 5 -7.45 11.04 -12.09
C LYS A 5 -5.97 11.12 -11.76
N LEU A 6 -5.32 9.99 -11.51
CA LEU A 6 -3.91 9.88 -11.11
C LEU A 6 -3.12 9.12 -12.19
N GLU A 7 -3.28 9.56 -13.44
CA GLU A 7 -2.52 9.03 -14.57
C GLU A 7 -1.08 9.55 -14.56
N GLU A 8 -0.16 8.79 -15.15
CA GLU A 8 1.21 9.24 -15.34
C GLU A 8 1.27 10.52 -16.18
N PHE A 9 2.23 11.40 -15.88
CA PHE A 9 2.42 12.62 -16.65
C PHE A 9 3.86 13.10 -16.58
N SER A 10 4.24 13.97 -17.52
CA SER A 10 5.60 14.50 -17.61
C SER A 10 5.69 15.96 -17.19
N ILE A 11 6.63 16.27 -16.30
CA ILE A 11 7.03 17.65 -15.95
C ILE A 11 8.47 17.85 -16.41
N ASN A 12 8.74 18.84 -17.27
CA ASN A 12 10.09 19.12 -17.78
C ASN A 12 10.81 17.88 -18.33
N GLU A 13 10.11 17.06 -19.13
CA GLU A 13 10.61 15.80 -19.70
C GLU A 13 10.92 14.69 -18.67
N VAL A 14 10.52 14.85 -17.40
CA VAL A 14 10.62 13.83 -16.36
C VAL A 14 9.28 13.15 -16.15
N ASN A 15 9.23 11.82 -16.32
CA ASN A 15 8.02 11.03 -16.07
C ASN A 15 7.70 11.00 -14.56
N THR A 16 6.45 11.30 -14.22
CA THR A 16 5.93 11.36 -12.85
C THR A 16 4.84 10.32 -12.68
N ASN A 17 5.02 9.47 -11.67
CA ASN A 17 4.09 8.39 -11.31
C ASN A 17 3.50 8.64 -9.92
N PHE A 18 2.29 8.13 -9.69
CA PHE A 18 1.64 8.15 -8.39
C PHE A 18 1.74 6.76 -7.75
N LEU A 19 2.18 6.70 -6.49
CA LEU A 19 2.22 5.47 -5.71
C LEU A 19 1.27 5.61 -4.52
N LEU A 20 0.45 4.59 -4.28
CA LEU A 20 -0.38 4.50 -3.09
C LEU A 20 0.48 4.05 -1.91
N ALA A 21 0.52 4.86 -0.86
CA ALA A 21 1.11 4.47 0.41
C ALA A 21 0.03 3.84 1.30
N ILE A 22 0.29 2.64 1.82
CA ILE A 22 -0.59 1.95 2.77
C ILE A 22 0.10 1.99 4.14
N PRO A 23 -0.51 2.61 5.17
CA PRO A 23 0.04 2.59 6.52
C PRO A 23 -0.02 1.16 7.10
N ILE A 24 1.03 0.79 7.82
CA ILE A 24 1.17 -0.51 8.46
C ILE A 24 1.58 -0.36 9.92
N SER A 25 1.15 -1.29 10.76
CA SER A 25 1.52 -1.36 12.17
C SER A 25 2.97 -1.81 12.36
N ASN A 26 3.50 -1.70 13.58
CA ASN A 26 4.83 -2.23 13.89
C ASN A 26 4.91 -3.76 13.70
N ASN A 27 3.86 -4.50 14.05
CA ASN A 27 3.81 -5.96 13.86
C ASN A 27 3.84 -6.32 12.37
N GLU A 28 3.15 -5.54 11.53
CA GLU A 28 3.14 -5.70 10.08
C GLU A 28 4.48 -5.34 9.45
N LEU A 29 5.19 -4.35 10.00
CA LEU A 29 6.56 -4.04 9.60
C LEU A 29 7.54 -5.17 9.97
N GLU A 30 7.41 -5.77 11.14
CA GLU A 30 8.20 -6.95 11.54
C GLU A 30 7.93 -8.12 10.60
N TYR A 31 6.67 -8.39 10.29
CA TYR A 31 6.27 -9.43 9.32
C TYR A 31 6.81 -9.15 7.92
N LEU A 32 6.69 -7.92 7.42
CA LEU A 32 7.24 -7.47 6.14
C LEU A 32 8.75 -7.73 6.08
N THR A 33 9.46 -7.41 7.16
CA THR A 33 10.92 -7.58 7.24
C THR A 33 11.32 -9.05 7.21
N GLN A 34 10.51 -9.93 7.80
CA GLN A 34 10.81 -11.36 7.88
C GLN A 34 10.40 -12.14 6.63
N TYR A 35 9.24 -11.82 6.03
CA TYR A 35 8.62 -12.63 4.98
C TYR A 35 8.53 -11.94 3.61
N GLY A 36 8.82 -10.64 3.54
CA GLY A 36 8.80 -9.86 2.30
C GLY A 36 7.44 -9.27 1.95
N LYS A 37 7.45 -8.43 0.91
CA LYS A 37 6.29 -7.65 0.44
C LYS A 37 5.13 -8.53 0.01
N ASP A 38 5.39 -9.53 -0.84
CA ASP A 38 4.36 -10.39 -1.41
C ASP A 38 3.56 -11.11 -0.32
N ALA A 39 4.24 -11.60 0.73
CA ALA A 39 3.57 -12.25 1.86
C ALA A 39 2.67 -11.29 2.67
N LEU A 40 3.08 -10.03 2.81
CA LEU A 40 2.25 -9.02 3.48
C LEU A 40 1.03 -8.65 2.63
N GLU A 41 1.21 -8.51 1.31
CA GLU A 41 0.11 -8.22 0.38
C GLU A 41 -0.91 -9.37 0.34
N ASP A 42 -0.44 -10.62 0.27
CA ASP A 42 -1.29 -11.81 0.38
C ASP A 42 -2.09 -11.83 1.69
N LEU A 43 -1.47 -11.43 2.81
CA LEU A 43 -2.15 -11.35 4.10
C LEU A 43 -3.24 -10.27 4.11
N PHE A 44 -2.95 -9.08 3.57
CA PHE A 44 -3.91 -7.98 3.46
C PHE A 44 -5.11 -8.36 2.58
N GLU A 45 -4.87 -9.04 1.46
CA GLU A 45 -5.93 -9.55 0.58
C GLU A 45 -6.78 -10.62 1.28
N GLN A 46 -6.15 -11.60 1.93
CA GLN A 46 -6.85 -12.67 2.67
C GLN A 46 -7.72 -12.12 3.80
N LYS A 47 -7.30 -11.02 4.43
CA LYS A 47 -8.01 -10.35 5.53
C LYS A 47 -9.01 -9.31 5.04
N ASN A 48 -9.03 -9.00 3.74
CA ASN A 48 -9.90 -8.01 3.12
C ASN A 48 -9.87 -6.67 3.88
N ILE A 49 -8.67 -6.14 4.10
CA ILE A 49 -8.48 -4.88 4.82
C ILE A 49 -9.07 -3.69 4.05
N ASP A 50 -9.51 -2.68 4.78
CA ASP A 50 -9.79 -1.38 4.19
C ASP A 50 -8.49 -0.55 4.14
N ILE A 51 -7.88 -0.48 2.95
CA ILE A 51 -6.63 0.29 2.73
C ILE A 51 -6.82 1.80 2.84
N PHE A 52 -8.06 2.29 2.91
CA PHE A 52 -8.38 3.70 3.10
C PHE A 52 -8.66 4.05 4.57
N ASP A 53 -8.79 3.06 5.45
CA ASP A 53 -8.91 3.26 6.89
C ASP A 53 -7.53 3.39 7.54
N ILE A 54 -7.15 4.63 7.85
CA ILE A 54 -5.85 4.95 8.47
C ILE A 54 -5.79 4.47 9.93
N GLU A 55 -6.95 4.34 10.58
CA GLU A 55 -7.07 3.92 11.99
C GLU A 55 -7.36 2.42 12.10
N ARG A 56 -7.22 1.66 11.01
CA ARG A 56 -7.46 0.21 11.03
C ARG A 56 -6.55 -0.47 12.05
N GLU A 57 -7.09 -1.50 12.70
CA GLU A 57 -6.29 -2.37 13.54
C GLU A 57 -5.33 -3.23 12.71
N SER A 58 -4.24 -3.66 13.36
CA SER A 58 -3.29 -4.63 12.81
C SER A 58 -4.01 -5.95 12.48
N VAL A 59 -3.67 -6.57 11.34
CA VAL A 59 -4.17 -7.94 11.03
C VAL A 59 -3.29 -9.06 11.59
N LEU A 60 -2.21 -8.66 12.27
CA LEU A 60 -1.26 -9.50 13.01
C LEU A 60 -1.33 -9.24 14.50
#